data_AF-A0A7W0G9D2-F1
#
_entry.id   AF-A0A7W0G9D2-F1
#
_cell.length_a   1.000
_cell.length_b   1.000
_cell.length_c   1.000
_cell.angle_alpha   90.00
_cell.angle_beta   90.00
_cell.angle_gamma   90.00
#
_symmetry.space_group_name_H-M   'P 1'
#
loop_
_entity.id
_entity.type
_entity.pdbx_description
1 polymer ?
#
loop_
_entity_poly.entity_id
_entity_poly.type
_entity_poly.pdbx_seq_one_letter_code
_entity_poly.pdbx_strand_id
1 'polypeptide(L)'
;MGRTVVAYSLPAALVGLAWLRLEDPRAAGADGLWVVLLALVPALLPTLVARLVSVPWVALVAAWIAFGSPAPDGGPRRGFFAPALESFEDGFAGYYDTRVPFSGAESPAMHGVLVLAIFGFCVLLGLAIASRRPLPAVLVLLAGAGWPATLLPTAGLAYGTLILAAALWLLASLRLTRPTPALAAGLVVIVAAIGLSSSAAVAKDGVLAWERWDPYRTSGAPVGVD
;
A
#
# COMPACT_ATOMS: atom_id res chain seq x y z
N MET A 1 -20.15 11.29 7.48
CA MET A 1 -19.28 11.22 6.29
C MET A 1 -17.92 11.89 6.52
N GLY A 2 -17.86 13.12 7.06
CA GLY A 2 -16.57 13.82 7.31
C GLY A 2 -15.52 13.03 8.10
N ARG A 3 -15.92 12.28 9.13
CA ARG A 3 -14.99 11.40 9.88
C ARG A 3 -14.34 10.31 9.02
N THR A 4 -15.06 9.75 8.05
CA THR A 4 -14.53 8.74 7.11
C THR A 4 -13.49 9.39 6.20
N VAL A 5 -13.76 10.59 5.70
CA VAL A 5 -12.83 11.35 4.85
C VAL A 5 -11.53 11.66 5.60
N VAL A 6 -11.63 12.15 6.83
CA VAL A 6 -10.47 12.48 7.67
C VAL A 6 -9.67 11.23 8.06
N ALA A 7 -10.33 10.13 8.38
CA ALA A 7 -9.66 8.87 8.69
C ALA A 7 -8.95 8.26 7.46
N TYR A 8 -9.50 8.50 6.27
CA TYR A 8 -9.02 7.95 5.01
C TYR A 8 -7.85 8.72 4.40
N SER A 9 -7.83 10.06 4.54
CA SER A 9 -6.92 10.94 3.80
C SER A 9 -5.43 10.57 3.93
N LEU A 10 -4.91 10.53 5.15
CA LEU A 10 -3.48 10.30 5.40
C LEU A 10 -3.04 8.86 5.04
N PRO A 11 -3.78 7.80 5.42
CA PRO A 11 -3.47 6.44 4.99
C PRO A 11 -3.54 6.24 3.47
N ALA A 12 -4.55 6.81 2.80
CA ALA A 12 -4.70 6.67 1.34
C ALA A 12 -3.61 7.43 0.58
N ALA A 13 -3.24 8.63 1.04
CA ALA A 13 -2.12 9.37 0.48
C ALA A 13 -0.81 8.60 0.62
N LEU A 14 -0.59 7.95 1.78
CA LEU A 14 0.61 7.15 2.02
C LEU A 14 0.65 5.93 1.08
N VAL A 15 -0.46 5.21 0.92
CA VAL A 15 -0.53 4.10 -0.06
C VAL A 15 -0.28 4.60 -1.48
N GLY A 16 -0.93 5.68 -1.91
CA GLY A 16 -0.70 6.22 -3.26
C GLY A 16 0.76 6.60 -3.50
N LEU A 17 1.38 7.31 -2.55
CA LEU A 17 2.78 7.70 -2.63
C LEU A 17 3.74 6.49 -2.55
N ALA A 18 3.36 5.42 -1.84
CA ALA A 18 4.13 4.17 -1.75
C ALA A 18 4.33 3.56 -3.13
N TRP A 19 3.23 3.39 -3.85
CA TRP A 19 3.19 2.71 -5.13
C TRP A 19 3.75 3.60 -6.24
N LEU A 20 3.45 4.90 -6.25
CA LEU A 20 4.01 5.86 -7.23
C LEU A 20 5.54 6.07 -7.15
N ARG A 21 6.21 5.48 -6.15
CA ARG A 21 7.70 5.45 -6.08
C ARG A 21 8.31 4.30 -6.87
N LEU A 22 7.53 3.28 -7.22
CA LEU A 22 7.99 2.17 -8.05
C LEU A 22 8.18 2.59 -9.51
N GLU A 23 7.74 3.79 -9.87
CA GLU A 23 7.70 4.32 -11.21
C GLU A 23 8.54 5.60 -11.32
N ASP A 24 9.59 5.58 -12.15
CA ASP A 24 10.46 6.72 -12.43
C ASP A 24 11.08 6.59 -13.85
N PRO A 25 10.82 7.52 -14.80
CA PRO A 25 9.92 8.66 -14.72
C PRO A 25 8.45 8.24 -14.70
N ARG A 26 7.62 9.03 -14.00
CA ARG A 26 6.17 8.82 -13.93
C ARG A 26 5.51 9.04 -15.29
N ALA A 27 4.55 8.18 -15.62
CA ALA A 27 3.62 8.40 -16.72
C ALA A 27 2.93 9.75 -16.53
N ALA A 28 2.80 10.50 -17.62
CA ALA A 28 2.23 11.83 -17.61
C ALA A 28 0.73 11.75 -17.25
N GLY A 29 0.36 12.07 -16.00
CA GLY A 29 -1.03 12.02 -15.56
C GLY A 29 -1.24 12.24 -14.06
N ALA A 30 -2.47 12.58 -13.68
CA ALA A 30 -2.92 12.66 -12.28
C ALA A 30 -3.69 11.39 -11.86
N ASP A 31 -3.47 10.28 -12.56
CA ASP A 31 -4.32 9.08 -12.50
C ASP A 31 -4.32 8.46 -11.11
N GLY A 32 -3.16 8.42 -10.44
CA GLY A 32 -3.06 7.99 -9.05
C GLY A 32 -3.92 8.82 -8.09
N LEU A 33 -4.03 10.14 -8.28
CA LEU A 33 -4.89 11.01 -7.47
C LEU A 33 -6.36 10.73 -7.77
N TRP A 34 -6.73 10.65 -9.05
CA TRP A 34 -8.11 10.37 -9.47
C TRP A 34 -8.60 9.04 -8.94
N VAL A 35 -7.77 8.01 -8.98
CA VAL A 35 -8.09 6.66 -8.51
C VAL A 35 -8.26 6.60 -6.99
N VAL A 36 -7.44 7.34 -6.23
CA VAL A 36 -7.63 7.49 -4.77
C VAL A 36 -8.95 8.20 -4.45
N LEU A 37 -9.29 9.26 -5.18
CA LEU A 37 -10.57 9.97 -5.01
C LEU A 37 -11.76 9.08 -5.39
N LEU A 38 -11.63 8.32 -6.47
CA LEU A 38 -12.64 7.39 -6.96
C LEU A 38 -12.88 6.26 -5.95
N ALA A 39 -11.82 5.74 -5.32
CA ALA A 39 -11.89 4.70 -4.29
C ALA A 39 -12.59 5.16 -2.99
N LEU A 40 -12.73 6.46 -2.75
CA LEU A 40 -13.47 7.00 -1.61
C LEU A 40 -15.00 6.92 -1.83
N VAL A 41 -15.47 6.88 -3.08
CA VAL A 41 -16.90 6.92 -3.42
C VAL A 41 -17.72 5.80 -2.75
N PRO A 42 -17.31 4.51 -2.82
CA PRO A 42 -18.03 3.43 -2.14
C PRO A 42 -18.10 3.64 -0.62
N ALA A 43 -17.06 4.19 0.00
CA ALA A 43 -16.98 4.37 1.45
C ALA A 43 -17.91 5.47 1.98
N LEU A 44 -18.32 6.41 1.11
CA LEU A 44 -19.25 7.49 1.45
C LEU A 44 -20.70 7.06 1.40
N LEU A 45 -21.03 5.93 0.78
CA LEU A 45 -22.42 5.47 0.67
C LEU A 45 -23.00 5.07 2.04
N PRO A 46 -24.31 5.35 2.27
CA PRO A 46 -24.93 5.23 3.59
C PRO A 46 -25.16 3.78 4.02
N THR A 47 -25.50 2.87 3.09
CA THR A 47 -25.88 1.48 3.38
C THR A 47 -24.81 0.50 2.88
N LEU A 48 -24.54 -0.58 3.63
CA LEU A 48 -23.55 -1.59 3.24
C LEU A 48 -23.82 -2.17 1.84
N VAL A 49 -25.10 -2.37 1.51
CA VAL A 49 -25.52 -2.84 0.18
C VAL A 49 -25.12 -1.85 -0.91
N ALA A 50 -25.40 -0.56 -0.74
CA ALA A 50 -24.98 0.46 -1.71
C ALA A 50 -23.45 0.49 -1.86
N ARG A 51 -22.70 0.34 -0.76
CA ARG A 51 -21.23 0.25 -0.81
C ARG A 51 -20.80 -0.91 -1.70
N LEU A 52 -21.28 -2.13 -1.42
CA LEU A 52 -20.88 -3.33 -2.14
C LEU A 52 -21.32 -3.30 -3.61
N VAL A 53 -22.52 -2.80 -3.90
CA VAL A 53 -23.03 -2.67 -5.28
C VAL A 53 -22.25 -1.61 -6.06
N SER A 54 -21.74 -0.57 -5.41
CA SER A 54 -20.94 0.46 -6.10
C SER A 54 -19.53 0.01 -6.46
N VAL A 55 -18.93 -0.92 -5.70
CA VAL A 55 -17.56 -1.42 -5.95
C VAL A 55 -17.33 -1.88 -7.39
N PRO A 56 -18.16 -2.75 -8.00
CA PRO A 56 -17.94 -3.18 -9.38
C PRO A 56 -18.01 -2.02 -10.37
N TRP A 57 -18.91 -1.05 -10.17
CA TRP A 57 -19.01 0.12 -11.05
C TRP A 57 -17.78 1.02 -10.98
N VAL A 58 -17.31 1.28 -9.76
CA VAL A 58 -16.13 2.10 -9.52
C VAL A 58 -14.86 1.38 -10.00
N ALA A 59 -14.80 0.05 -9.87
CA ALA A 59 -13.72 -0.77 -10.40
C ALA A 59 -13.66 -0.74 -11.94
N LEU A 60 -14.80 -0.74 -12.63
CA LEU A 60 -14.85 -0.59 -14.09
C LEU A 60 -14.30 0.76 -14.53
N VAL A 61 -14.66 1.85 -13.82
CA VAL A 61 -14.12 3.18 -14.12
C VAL A 61 -12.62 3.24 -13.84
N ALA A 62 -12.14 2.63 -12.75
CA ALA A 62 -10.72 2.56 -12.44
C ALA A 62 -9.94 1.77 -13.51
N ALA A 63 -10.47 0.63 -13.96
CA ALA A 63 -9.87 -0.16 -15.05
C ALA A 63 -9.85 0.62 -16.37
N TRP A 64 -10.90 1.40 -16.65
CA TRP A 64 -10.96 2.26 -17.84
C TRP A 64 -9.94 3.40 -17.80
N ILE A 65 -9.70 3.99 -16.62
CA ILE A 65 -8.63 4.98 -16.40
C ILE A 65 -7.25 4.33 -16.55
N ALA A 66 -7.06 3.14 -15.98
CA ALA A 66 -5.77 2.46 -15.91
C ALA A 66 -5.26 1.92 -17.26
N PHE A 67 -6.15 1.39 -18.10
CA PHE A 67 -5.77 0.75 -19.37
C PHE A 67 -6.19 1.56 -20.61
N GLY A 68 -6.92 2.67 -20.42
CA GLY A 68 -7.47 3.45 -21.53
C GLY A 68 -8.61 2.74 -22.26
N SER A 69 -9.27 3.46 -23.18
CA SER A 69 -10.28 2.87 -24.05
C SER A 69 -9.58 1.93 -25.06
N PRO A 70 -10.03 0.67 -25.25
CA PRO A 70 -9.49 -0.17 -26.30
C PRO A 70 -9.64 0.58 -27.62
N ALA A 71 -8.53 0.80 -28.34
CA ALA A 71 -8.59 1.37 -29.67
C ALA A 71 -9.51 0.50 -30.56
N PRO A 72 -10.28 1.09 -31.48
CA PRO A 72 -11.23 0.36 -32.35
C PRO A 72 -10.61 -0.73 -33.23
N ASP A 73 -9.27 -0.80 -33.27
CA ASP A 73 -8.48 -1.67 -34.14
C ASP A 73 -8.59 -3.16 -33.73
N GLY A 74 -9.09 -3.43 -32.51
CA GLY A 74 -9.32 -4.77 -31.96
C GLY A 74 -10.61 -5.46 -32.40
N GLY A 75 -11.28 -5.02 -33.46
CA GLY A 75 -12.44 -5.69 -34.06
C GLY A 75 -13.72 -5.74 -33.20
N PRO A 76 -14.92 -5.83 -33.79
CA PRO A 76 -16.21 -5.67 -33.08
C PRO A 76 -16.55 -6.74 -32.02
N ARG A 77 -15.68 -7.73 -31.80
CA ARG A 77 -15.97 -8.94 -31.01
C ARG A 77 -15.18 -9.09 -29.71
N ARG A 78 -14.09 -8.33 -29.52
CA ARG A 78 -13.37 -8.34 -28.23
C ARG A 78 -14.00 -7.28 -27.33
N GLY A 79 -14.90 -7.71 -26.44
CA GLY A 79 -15.43 -6.83 -25.40
C GLY A 79 -14.33 -6.30 -24.47
N PHE A 80 -14.60 -5.24 -23.72
CA PHE A 80 -13.65 -4.53 -22.84
C PHE A 80 -12.82 -5.43 -21.91
N PHE A 81 -13.42 -6.49 -21.38
CA PHE A 81 -12.80 -7.34 -20.36
C PHE A 81 -11.61 -8.16 -20.85
N ALA A 82 -11.63 -8.65 -22.10
CA ALA A 82 -10.56 -9.51 -22.60
C ALA A 82 -9.24 -8.74 -22.79
N PRO A 83 -9.21 -7.58 -23.49
CA PRO A 83 -8.01 -6.75 -23.59
C PRO A 83 -7.51 -6.20 -22.25
N ALA A 84 -8.42 -5.85 -21.33
CA ALA A 84 -8.05 -5.38 -20.00
C ALA A 84 -7.41 -6.48 -19.15
N LEU A 85 -7.89 -7.73 -19.26
CA LEU A 85 -7.32 -8.87 -18.55
C LEU A 85 -5.96 -9.25 -19.12
N GLU A 86 -5.80 -9.26 -20.46
CA GLU A 86 -4.50 -9.45 -21.12
C GLU A 86 -3.50 -8.38 -20.68
N SER A 87 -3.89 -7.10 -20.68
CA SER A 87 -3.02 -6.00 -20.23
C SER A 87 -2.64 -6.11 -18.74
N PHE A 88 -3.55 -6.61 -17.90
CA PHE A 88 -3.27 -6.87 -16.50
C PHE A 88 -2.29 -8.04 -16.32
N GLU A 89 -2.48 -9.13 -17.07
CA GLU A 89 -1.61 -10.31 -17.06
C GLU A 89 -0.20 -9.95 -17.53
N ASP A 90 -0.09 -9.22 -18.64
CA ASP A 90 1.17 -8.74 -19.19
C ASP A 90 1.89 -7.79 -18.22
N GLY A 91 1.16 -6.86 -17.60
CA GLY A 91 1.71 -5.95 -16.59
C GLY A 91 2.17 -6.68 -15.33
N PHE A 92 1.41 -7.68 -14.87
CA PHE A 92 1.78 -8.48 -13.69
C PHE A 92 2.98 -9.38 -13.96
N ALA A 93 3.04 -10.02 -15.14
CA ALA A 93 4.19 -10.80 -15.58
C ALA A 93 5.44 -9.93 -15.68
N GLY A 94 5.30 -8.72 -16.21
CA GLY A 94 6.40 -7.75 -16.32
C GLY A 94 7.07 -7.40 -14.99
N TYR A 95 6.35 -7.42 -13.86
CA TYR A 95 6.92 -7.18 -12.52
C TYR A 95 7.92 -8.27 -12.07
N TYR A 96 7.85 -9.48 -12.62
CA TYR A 96 8.82 -10.55 -12.30
C TYR A 96 10.12 -10.41 -13.08
N ASP A 97 10.06 -9.84 -14.28
CA ASP A 97 11.20 -9.75 -15.19
C ASP A 97 11.92 -8.38 -15.11
N THR A 98 11.27 -7.36 -14.53
CA THR A 98 11.76 -5.99 -14.54
C THR A 98 12.25 -5.54 -13.16
N ARG A 99 13.44 -4.92 -13.10
CA ARG A 99 13.94 -4.30 -11.88
C ARG A 99 13.24 -2.96 -11.66
N VAL A 100 12.70 -2.77 -10.45
CA VAL A 100 12.15 -1.50 -9.97
C VAL A 100 13.29 -0.51 -9.66
N PRO A 101 13.16 0.80 -9.93
CA PRO A 101 12.00 1.48 -10.53
C PRO A 101 11.89 1.30 -12.04
N PHE A 102 10.67 1.19 -12.56
CA PHE A 102 10.38 1.07 -14.00
C PHE A 102 9.89 2.40 -14.57
N SER A 103 10.04 2.60 -15.88
CA SER A 103 9.55 3.78 -16.60
C SER A 103 8.06 3.62 -16.96
N GLY A 104 7.21 4.51 -16.44
CA GLY A 104 5.77 4.45 -16.68
C GLY A 104 5.35 4.61 -18.14
N ALA A 105 6.13 5.40 -18.89
CA ALA A 105 5.88 5.67 -20.30
C ALA A 105 6.26 4.48 -21.21
N GLU A 106 7.23 3.65 -20.82
CA GLU A 106 7.69 2.52 -21.63
C GLU A 106 6.93 1.23 -21.29
N SER A 107 6.33 1.14 -20.09
CA SER A 107 5.57 -0.02 -19.61
C SER A 107 4.15 0.36 -19.15
N PRO A 108 3.25 0.75 -20.08
CA PRO A 108 1.89 1.19 -19.75
C PRO A 108 1.04 0.10 -19.08
N ALA A 109 1.28 -1.17 -19.40
CA ALA A 109 0.62 -2.30 -18.75
C ALA A 109 0.98 -2.42 -17.26
N MET A 110 2.26 -2.25 -16.90
CA MET A 110 2.71 -2.26 -15.49
C MET A 110 2.17 -1.04 -14.72
N HIS A 111 2.09 0.12 -15.37
CA HIS A 111 1.44 1.31 -14.81
C HIS A 111 -0.05 1.05 -14.51
N GLY A 112 -0.79 0.44 -15.44
CA GLY A 112 -2.20 0.09 -15.23
C GLY A 112 -2.42 -0.85 -14.04
N VAL A 113 -1.56 -1.87 -13.88
CA VAL A 113 -1.57 -2.78 -12.72
C VAL A 113 -1.27 -2.03 -11.42
N LEU A 114 -0.29 -1.12 -11.41
CA LEU A 114 0.05 -0.29 -10.27
C LEU A 114 -1.14 0.59 -9.84
N VAL A 115 -1.79 1.25 -10.80
CA VAL A 115 -2.97 2.08 -10.54
C VAL A 115 -4.13 1.24 -9.99
N LEU A 116 -4.35 0.05 -10.54
CA LEU A 116 -5.39 -0.88 -10.06
C LEU A 116 -5.08 -1.41 -8.65
N ALA A 117 -3.81 -1.63 -8.32
CA ALA A 117 -3.38 -1.99 -6.97
C ALA A 117 -3.67 -0.85 -5.98
N ILE A 118 -3.28 0.39 -6.30
CA ILE A 118 -3.61 1.58 -5.50
C ILE A 118 -5.12 1.65 -5.27
N PHE A 119 -5.91 1.50 -6.33
CA PHE A 119 -7.37 1.47 -6.25
C PHE A 119 -7.89 0.41 -5.28
N GLY A 120 -7.46 -0.84 -5.44
CA GLY A 120 -7.92 -1.97 -4.65
C GLY A 120 -7.65 -1.79 -3.16
N PHE A 121 -6.41 -1.41 -2.79
CA PHE A 121 -6.07 -1.13 -1.39
C PHE A 121 -6.87 0.05 -0.83
N CYS A 122 -7.06 1.09 -1.63
CA CYS A 122 -7.83 2.26 -1.25
C CYS A 122 -9.32 1.95 -1.02
N VAL A 123 -9.95 1.14 -1.88
CA VAL A 123 -11.35 0.70 -1.70
C VAL A 123 -11.48 -0.15 -0.44
N LEU A 124 -10.61 -1.14 -0.26
CA LEU A 124 -10.62 -2.00 0.93
C LEU A 124 -10.45 -1.19 2.22
N LEU A 125 -9.53 -0.22 2.20
CA LEU A 125 -9.28 0.68 3.33
C LEU A 125 -10.51 1.54 3.62
N GLY A 126 -11.10 2.15 2.59
CA GLY A 126 -12.31 2.94 2.71
C GLY A 126 -13.49 2.13 3.27
N LEU A 127 -13.70 0.91 2.79
CA LEU A 127 -14.75 0.01 3.28
C LEU A 127 -14.50 -0.42 4.75
N ALA A 128 -13.26 -0.69 5.13
CA ALA A 128 -12.90 -1.05 6.50
C ALA A 128 -13.12 0.10 7.49
N ILE A 129 -12.72 1.32 7.11
CA ILE A 129 -12.97 2.56 7.87
C ILE A 129 -14.47 2.82 7.98
N ALA A 130 -15.21 2.71 6.87
CA ALA A 130 -16.65 2.97 6.84
C ALA A 130 -17.44 1.92 7.63
N SER A 131 -16.89 0.70 7.77
CA SER A 131 -17.43 -0.37 8.62
C SER A 131 -16.99 -0.26 10.09
N ARG A 132 -16.20 0.76 10.43
CA ARG A 132 -15.64 1.02 11.77
C ARG A 132 -14.86 -0.17 12.34
N ARG A 133 -14.18 -0.95 11.49
CA ARG A 133 -13.36 -2.08 11.91
C ARG A 133 -11.88 -1.68 11.87
N PRO A 134 -11.25 -1.37 13.03
CA PRO A 134 -9.88 -0.85 13.06
C PRO A 134 -8.84 -1.89 12.65
N LEU A 135 -9.00 -3.15 13.06
CA LEU A 135 -8.09 -4.24 12.71
C LEU A 135 -7.92 -4.41 11.19
N PRO A 136 -8.99 -4.63 10.39
CA PRO A 136 -8.83 -4.77 8.95
C PRO A 136 -8.32 -3.49 8.28
N ALA A 137 -8.68 -2.29 8.79
CA ALA A 137 -8.15 -1.03 8.23
C ALA A 137 -6.63 -0.93 8.40
N VAL A 138 -6.11 -1.30 9.57
CA VAL A 138 -4.65 -1.33 9.82
C VAL A 138 -3.99 -2.42 8.98
N LEU A 139 -4.56 -3.62 8.88
CA LEU A 139 -3.99 -4.69 8.05
C LEU A 139 -3.91 -4.29 6.57
N VAL A 140 -4.96 -3.65 6.03
CA VAL A 140 -4.97 -3.15 4.65
C VAL A 140 -3.93 -2.05 4.45
N LEU A 141 -3.77 -1.12 5.41
CA LEU A 141 -2.72 -0.10 5.35
C LEU A 141 -1.33 -0.75 5.36
N LEU A 142 -1.07 -1.69 6.26
CA LEU A 142 0.22 -2.37 6.37
C LEU A 142 0.54 -3.16 5.11
N ALA A 143 -0.44 -3.87 4.54
CA ALA A 143 -0.25 -4.59 3.29
C ALA A 143 -0.01 -3.63 2.11
N GLY A 144 -0.88 -2.62 1.96
CA GLY A 144 -0.82 -1.68 0.83
C GLY A 144 0.40 -0.76 0.86
N ALA A 145 0.84 -0.33 2.04
CA ALA A 145 2.02 0.53 2.17
C ALA A 145 3.32 -0.24 2.37
N GLY A 146 3.27 -1.40 3.04
CA GLY A 146 4.44 -2.21 3.35
C GLY A 146 4.97 -2.97 2.15
N TRP A 147 4.11 -3.40 1.23
CA TRP A 147 4.52 -4.16 0.05
C TRP A 147 5.46 -3.38 -0.89
N PRO A 148 5.19 -2.11 -1.26
CA PRO A 148 6.15 -1.32 -2.03
C PRO A 148 7.48 -1.09 -1.28
N ALA A 149 7.43 -1.00 0.05
CA ALA A 149 8.63 -0.81 0.87
C ALA A 149 9.55 -2.04 0.86
N THR A 150 9.01 -3.25 0.66
CA THR A 150 9.82 -4.45 0.49
C THR A 150 10.45 -4.54 -0.90
N LEU A 151 9.82 -3.92 -1.92
CA LEU A 151 10.33 -3.91 -3.29
C LEU A 151 11.42 -2.86 -3.51
N LEU A 152 11.31 -1.72 -2.83
CA LEU A 152 12.29 -0.63 -2.93
C LEU A 152 12.78 -0.22 -1.54
N PRO A 153 13.79 -0.91 -0.97
CA PRO A 153 14.31 -0.64 0.37
C PRO A 153 15.18 0.63 0.40
N THR A 154 14.57 1.79 0.17
CA THR A 154 15.19 3.10 0.33
C THR A 154 14.52 3.85 1.48
N ALA A 155 15.30 4.37 2.44
CA ALA A 155 14.82 5.10 3.62
C ALA A 155 13.82 4.34 4.52
N GLY A 156 14.07 3.04 4.77
CA GLY A 156 13.14 2.15 5.50
C GLY A 156 12.71 2.66 6.89
N LEU A 157 13.57 3.38 7.62
CA LEU A 157 13.25 3.92 8.94
C LEU A 157 12.22 5.06 8.89
N ALA A 158 12.43 6.03 7.98
CA ALA A 158 11.51 7.14 7.75
C ALA A 158 10.16 6.63 7.22
N TYR A 159 10.21 5.62 6.37
CA TYR A 159 9.01 5.02 5.79
C TYR A 159 8.21 4.20 6.81
N GLY A 160 8.89 3.41 7.64
CA GLY A 160 8.26 2.69 8.75
C GLY A 160 7.62 3.62 9.78
N THR A 161 8.25 4.76 10.08
CA THR A 161 7.65 5.78 10.96
C THR A 161 6.41 6.42 10.34
N LEU A 162 6.40 6.68 9.03
CA LEU A 162 5.21 7.18 8.33
C LEU A 162 4.06 6.15 8.35
N ILE A 163 4.35 4.87 8.09
CA ILE A 163 3.35 3.79 8.18
C ILE A 163 2.78 3.71 9.60
N LEU A 164 3.65 3.75 10.62
CA LEU A 164 3.24 3.72 12.02
C LEU A 164 2.35 4.93 12.37
N ALA A 165 2.75 6.13 11.93
CA ALA A 165 1.95 7.35 12.12
C ALA A 165 0.57 7.24 11.47
N ALA A 166 0.49 6.67 10.26
CA ALA A 166 -0.78 6.42 9.58
C ALA A 166 -1.65 5.37 10.28
N ALA A 167 -1.05 4.31 10.82
CA ALA A 167 -1.77 3.31 11.60
C ALA A 167 -2.32 3.91 12.90
N LEU A 168 -1.53 4.72 13.60
CA LEU A 168 -1.97 5.44 14.80
C LEU A 168 -3.06 6.47 14.48
N TRP A 169 -2.96 7.16 13.35
CA TRP A 169 -4.01 8.05 12.85
C TRP A 169 -5.34 7.32 12.63
N LEU A 170 -5.30 6.15 12.00
CA LEU A 170 -6.49 5.29 11.83
C LEU A 170 -7.10 4.87 13.17
N LEU A 171 -6.26 4.42 14.11
CA LEU A 171 -6.73 3.99 15.43
C LEU A 171 -7.35 5.15 16.22
N ALA A 172 -6.71 6.33 16.20
CA ALA A 172 -7.21 7.53 16.86
C ALA A 172 -8.52 8.02 16.22
N SER A 173 -8.59 8.04 14.90
CA SER A 173 -9.78 8.46 14.15
C SER A 173 -10.93 7.45 14.21
N LEU A 174 -10.70 6.18 14.59
CA LEU A 174 -11.76 5.18 14.76
C LEU A 174 -12.22 4.99 16.22
N ARG A 175 -11.43 5.36 17.24
CA ARG A 175 -11.85 5.28 18.65
C ARG A 175 -12.63 6.54 19.08
N LEU A 176 -13.90 6.36 19.47
CA LEU A 176 -14.67 7.34 20.27
C LEU A 176 -14.81 6.78 21.67
N THR A 177 -14.06 7.32 22.64
CA THR A 177 -14.56 7.47 24.01
C THR A 177 -13.68 8.43 24.82
N ARG A 178 -12.34 8.38 24.69
CA ARG A 178 -11.41 9.41 25.23
C ARG A 178 -10.11 9.46 24.40
N PRO A 179 -9.90 10.47 23.53
CA PRO A 179 -8.80 10.47 22.54
C PRO A 179 -7.44 10.94 23.10
N THR A 180 -7.40 11.58 24.28
CA THR A 180 -6.19 12.19 24.84
C THR A 180 -5.10 11.21 25.29
N PRO A 181 -5.38 10.10 26.00
CA PRO A 181 -4.31 9.18 26.42
C PRO A 181 -3.76 8.33 25.26
N ALA A 182 -4.57 8.05 24.23
CA ALA A 182 -4.15 7.24 23.08
C ALA A 182 -3.24 8.00 22.13
N LEU A 183 -3.48 9.31 21.94
CA LEU A 183 -2.59 10.18 21.16
C LEU A 183 -1.26 10.41 21.88
N ALA A 184 -1.28 10.62 23.21
CA ALA A 184 -0.07 10.71 24.02
C ALA A 184 0.72 9.40 23.99
N ALA A 185 0.07 8.24 24.14
CA ALA A 185 0.71 6.94 24.04
C ALA A 185 1.28 6.69 22.63
N GLY A 186 0.54 7.05 21.57
CA GLY A 186 1.02 6.96 20.19
C GLY A 186 2.25 7.84 19.94
N LEU A 187 2.22 9.09 20.41
CA LEU A 187 3.36 10.00 20.33
C LEU A 187 4.56 9.46 21.12
N VAL A 188 4.35 8.95 22.32
CA VAL A 188 5.40 8.34 23.14
C VAL A 188 5.96 7.09 22.46
N VAL A 189 5.14 6.24 21.84
CA VAL A 189 5.59 5.07 21.10
C VAL A 189 6.40 5.48 19.86
N ILE A 190 5.97 6.52 19.13
CA ILE A 190 6.73 7.05 17.99
C ILE A 190 8.08 7.61 18.46
N VAL A 191 8.09 8.45 19.50
CA VAL A 191 9.31 9.05 20.05
C VAL A 191 10.23 7.99 20.64
N ALA A 192 9.69 6.99 21.32
CA ALA A 192 10.44 5.85 21.84
C ALA A 192 10.99 4.97 20.72
N ALA A 193 10.22 4.71 19.66
CA ALA A 193 10.69 3.97 18.50
C ALA A 193 11.82 4.71 17.77
N ILE A 194 11.71 6.03 17.59
CA ILE A 194 12.76 6.87 17.00
C ILE A 194 14.01 6.85 17.90
N GLY A 195 13.83 7.03 19.22
CA GLY A 195 14.93 7.00 20.19
C GLY A 195 15.64 5.65 20.25
N LEU A 196 14.88 4.56 20.35
CA LEU A 196 15.41 3.19 20.38
C LEU A 196 16.08 2.79 19.06
N SER A 197 15.54 3.23 17.92
CA SER A 197 16.12 2.92 16.61
C SER A 197 17.36 3.79 16.30
N SER A 198 17.50 4.95 16.94
CA SER A 198 18.73 5.76 16.90
C SER A 198 19.81 5.29 17.90
N SER A 199 19.45 4.45 18.88
CA SER A 199 20.38 3.95 19.88
C SER A 199 21.17 2.76 19.34
N ALA A 200 22.49 2.87 19.32
CA ALA A 200 23.42 1.79 18.96
C ALA A 200 23.34 0.57 19.90
N ALA A 201 22.54 0.62 20.97
CA ALA A 201 22.44 -0.41 21.99
C ALA A 201 21.46 -1.55 21.67
N VAL A 202 20.59 -1.42 20.65
CA VAL A 202 19.68 -2.51 20.24
C VAL A 202 20.32 -3.30 19.09
N ALA A 203 21.11 -4.30 19.47
CA ALA A 203 21.62 -5.44 18.69
C ALA A 203 21.47 -5.35 17.16
N LYS A 204 22.30 -4.53 16.53
CA LYS A 204 22.41 -4.48 15.06
C LYS A 204 22.94 -5.80 14.48
N ASP A 205 23.70 -6.56 15.27
CA ASP A 205 24.30 -7.83 14.82
C ASP A 205 23.32 -9.01 14.81
N GLY A 206 22.29 -9.00 15.66
CA GLY A 206 21.35 -10.12 15.79
C GLY A 206 20.25 -10.15 14.73
N VAL A 207 19.85 -8.99 14.21
CA VAL A 207 18.76 -8.87 13.21
C VAL A 207 19.30 -8.83 11.77
N LEU A 208 20.54 -8.37 11.56
CA LEU A 208 21.14 -8.26 10.22
C LEU A 208 21.88 -9.52 9.75
N ALA A 209 22.10 -10.51 10.61
CA ALA A 209 22.83 -11.74 10.28
C ALA A 209 21.94 -13.00 10.21
N TRP A 210 20.64 -12.84 9.93
CA TRP A 210 19.70 -13.98 9.80
C TRP A 210 20.12 -14.97 8.70
N GLU A 211 20.79 -14.50 7.64
CA GLU A 211 21.40 -15.34 6.59
C GLU A 211 22.51 -16.27 7.11
N ARG A 212 23.09 -15.98 8.27
CA ARG A 212 24.15 -16.78 8.91
C ARG A 212 23.60 -17.63 10.06
N TRP A 213 22.29 -17.58 10.29
CA TRP A 213 21.64 -18.30 11.37
C TRP A 213 21.41 -19.75 10.92
N ASP A 214 22.31 -20.62 11.36
CA ASP A 214 22.21 -22.06 11.17
C ASP A 214 21.64 -22.69 12.45
N PRO A 215 20.39 -23.18 12.46
CA PRO A 215 19.75 -23.78 13.64
C PRO A 215 20.43 -25.09 14.10
N TYR A 216 21.35 -25.66 13.30
CA TYR A 216 22.08 -26.87 13.62
C TYR A 216 23.52 -26.62 14.11
N ARG A 217 23.96 -25.35 14.18
CA ARG A 217 25.23 -25.00 14.82
C ARG A 217 25.09 -25.11 16.35
N THR A 218 25.41 -26.29 16.87
CA THR A 218 25.78 -26.42 18.28
C THR A 218 27.03 -25.57 18.52
N SER A 219 27.02 -24.79 19.61
CA SER A 219 28.14 -23.97 20.06
C SER A 219 29.38 -24.84 20.31
N GLY A 220 30.19 -25.06 19.27
CA GLY A 220 31.43 -25.84 19.32
C GLY A 220 32.58 -24.99 19.86
N ALA A 221 33.25 -25.52 20.88
CA ALA A 221 34.39 -24.92 21.58
C ALA A 221 35.54 -24.51 20.62
N PRO A 222 36.34 -23.49 20.99
CA PRO A 222 37.47 -23.05 20.17
C PRO A 222 38.54 -24.14 20.12
N VAL A 223 38.84 -24.61 18.90
CA VAL A 223 39.98 -25.51 18.65
C VAL A 223 41.25 -24.66 18.66
N GLY A 224 42.07 -24.81 19.69
CA GLY A 224 43.43 -24.27 19.73
C GLY A 224 44.32 -25.09 18.80
N VAL A 225 45.17 -24.40 18.04
CA VAL A 225 46.24 -25.01 17.26
C VAL A 225 47.53 -24.77 18.04
N ASP A 226 48.19 -25.86 18.44
CA ASP A 226 49.61 -25.85 18.82
C ASP A 226 50.49 -25.68 17.57
#